data_AF-A0A4Z2BDJ8-F1
#
_entry.id   AF-A0A4Z2BDJ8-F1
#
_cell.length_a   1.000
_cell.length_b   1.000
_cell.length_c   1.000
_cell.angle_alpha   90.00
_cell.angle_beta   90.00
_cell.angle_gamma   90.00
#
_symmetry.space_group_name_H-M   'P 1'
#
loop_
_entity.id
_entity.type
_entity.pdbx_description
1 polymer ?
#
loop_
_entity_poly.entity_id
_entity_poly.type
_entity_poly.pdbx_seq_one_letter_code
_entity_poly.pdbx_strand_id
1 'polypeptide(L)'
;MSQFTTCYSYFTATMNRTFLRLFVCSLLLPSGQRCYTSQCYNGGTCKEAVYTSDYICQCPTGFSGTHCEINTNEKCAVGRGEGYRGTWSISHSGAECINWNSTTLRGRRFTARKTDASSLGLGNHNFCRNPDNDSTPWCFVYKGTQDHLGVLLCSQMS
;
A
#
# COMPACT_ATOMS: atom_id res chain seq x y z
N MET A 1 -2.86 23.94 -13.86
CA MET A 1 -2.05 25.18 -13.94
C MET A 1 -1.29 25.23 -12.62
N SER A 2 0.00 24.89 -12.55
CA SER A 2 1.11 25.64 -13.15
C SER A 2 2.34 24.74 -13.32
N GLN A 3 2.93 24.73 -14.52
CA GLN A 3 4.23 24.14 -14.77
C GLN A 3 5.27 25.26 -14.57
N PHE A 4 6.22 25.09 -13.64
CA PHE A 4 7.36 26.00 -13.56
C PHE A 4 8.38 25.57 -14.61
N THR A 5 8.36 26.27 -15.74
CA THR A 5 9.35 26.16 -16.80
C THR A 5 10.55 27.05 -16.47
N THR A 6 11.66 26.47 -16.02
CA THR A 6 12.92 27.22 -15.92
C THR A 6 13.60 27.20 -17.29
N CYS A 7 13.43 28.26 -18.09
CA CYS A 7 14.13 28.45 -19.36
C CYS A 7 15.51 29.06 -19.11
N TYR A 8 16.58 28.36 -19.48
CA TYR A 8 17.92 28.95 -19.55
C TYR A 8 18.21 29.46 -20.97
N SER A 9 18.81 30.64 -21.09
CA SER A 9 19.30 31.17 -22.36
C SER A 9 20.77 30.80 -22.56
N TYR A 10 21.08 30.02 -23.60
CA TYR A 10 22.46 29.80 -24.04
C TYR A 10 22.70 30.52 -25.36
N PHE A 11 23.83 31.22 -25.47
CA PHE A 11 24.29 31.80 -26.73
C PHE A 11 25.12 30.74 -27.46
N THR A 12 24.63 30.21 -28.58
CA THR A 12 25.49 29.44 -29.50
C THR A 12 26.20 30.41 -30.44
N ALA A 13 27.53 30.41 -30.40
CA ALA A 13 28.34 31.24 -31.29
C ALA A 13 28.34 30.62 -32.70
N THR A 14 27.65 31.24 -33.64
CA THR A 14 27.79 30.96 -35.08
C THR A 14 28.63 32.05 -35.75
N MET A 15 29.48 31.64 -36.70
CA MET A 15 30.48 32.44 -37.44
C MET A 15 29.86 33.45 -38.43
N ASN A 16 28.76 34.11 -38.08
CA ASN A 16 28.27 35.31 -38.74
C ASN A 16 27.21 35.96 -37.85
N ARG A 17 27.38 37.23 -37.49
CA ARG A 17 26.72 37.96 -36.40
C ARG A 17 25.17 38.01 -36.49
N THR A 18 24.52 36.90 -36.21
CA THR A 18 23.07 36.80 -35.96
C THR A 18 22.86 35.80 -34.82
N PHE A 19 22.54 36.29 -33.62
CA PHE A 19 22.28 35.45 -32.45
C PHE A 19 20.87 34.84 -32.57
N LEU A 20 20.77 33.56 -32.93
CA LEU A 20 19.50 32.85 -32.85
C LEU A 20 19.23 32.47 -31.38
N ARG A 21 18.21 33.08 -30.76
CA ARG A 21 17.75 32.71 -29.41
C ARG A 21 17.11 31.32 -29.46
N LEU A 22 17.87 30.29 -29.13
CA LEU A 22 17.34 28.94 -28.91
C LEU A 22 16.87 28.84 -27.45
N PHE A 23 15.56 28.62 -27.27
CA PHE A 23 14.98 28.32 -25.97
C PHE A 23 15.15 26.81 -25.71
N VAL A 24 16.19 26.44 -24.96
CA VAL A 24 16.30 25.07 -24.44
C VAL A 24 15.49 25.00 -23.17
N CYS A 25 14.29 24.44 -23.28
CA CYS A 25 13.45 24.11 -22.15
C CYS A 25 13.89 22.74 -21.62
N SER A 26 14.75 22.71 -20.60
CA SER A 26 15.01 21.46 -19.89
C SER A 26 13.75 21.10 -19.11
N LEU A 27 13.16 19.95 -19.43
CA LEU A 27 12.12 19.32 -18.61
C LEU A 27 12.77 18.88 -17.29
N LEU A 28 12.93 19.80 -16.34
CA LEU A 28 13.06 19.42 -14.94
C LEU A 28 11.68 18.87 -14.55
N LEU A 29 11.53 17.55 -14.63
CA LEU A 29 10.39 16.87 -14.03
C LEU A 29 10.30 17.36 -12.57
N PRO A 30 9.14 17.87 -12.11
CA PRO A 30 9.03 18.24 -10.71
C PRO A 30 9.31 17.00 -9.87
N SER A 31 10.38 17.03 -9.07
CA SER A 31 10.55 16.15 -7.93
C SER A 31 9.25 16.24 -7.12
N GLY A 32 8.48 15.14 -7.07
CA GLY A 32 7.23 15.09 -6.29
C GLY A 32 6.03 14.38 -6.90
N GLN A 33 6.09 13.93 -8.17
CA GLN A 33 4.88 13.41 -8.84
C GLN A 33 4.21 12.24 -8.11
N ARG A 34 4.98 11.35 -7.47
CA ARG A 34 4.41 10.19 -6.77
C ARG A 34 3.74 10.56 -5.46
N CYS A 35 4.23 11.57 -4.75
CA CYS A 35 3.58 12.04 -3.54
C CYS A 35 2.26 12.75 -3.80
N TYR A 36 2.11 13.37 -4.98
CA TYR A 36 0.83 13.94 -5.41
C TYR A 36 -0.29 12.89 -5.53
N THR A 37 0.05 11.66 -5.90
CA THR A 37 -0.90 10.54 -6.00
C THR A 37 -0.70 9.49 -4.91
N SER A 38 0.03 9.82 -3.83
CA SER A 38 0.34 8.86 -2.77
C SER A 38 -0.91 8.39 -2.04
N GLN A 39 -0.87 7.14 -1.57
CA GLN A 39 -1.95 6.51 -0.81
C GLN A 39 -1.55 6.31 0.65
N CYS A 40 -0.80 7.22 1.25
CA CYS A 40 -0.50 7.12 2.68
C CYS A 40 -1.78 7.36 3.51
N TYR A 41 -2.24 6.33 4.21
CA TYR A 41 -3.39 6.36 5.08
C TYR A 41 -3.04 6.92 6.47
N ASN A 42 -4.07 7.22 7.27
CA ASN A 42 -3.95 7.48 8.71
C ASN A 42 -2.96 8.59 9.10
N GLY A 43 -2.82 9.62 8.26
CA GLY A 43 -1.90 10.74 8.50
C GLY A 43 -0.43 10.42 8.18
N GLY A 44 -0.17 9.35 7.43
CA GLY A 44 1.16 9.04 6.91
C GLY A 44 1.72 10.18 6.06
N THR A 45 2.99 10.52 6.28
CA THR A 45 3.67 11.56 5.50
C THR A 45 4.35 10.92 4.30
N CYS A 46 4.00 11.35 3.09
CA CYS A 46 4.67 10.90 1.88
C CYS A 46 6.05 11.52 1.72
N LYS A 47 7.04 10.70 1.37
CA LYS A 47 8.39 11.12 0.96
C LYS A 47 8.73 10.48 -0.38
N GLU A 48 9.39 11.23 -1.26
CA GLU A 48 9.96 10.66 -2.48
C GLU A 48 11.08 9.69 -2.15
N ALA A 49 11.11 8.56 -2.84
CA ALA A 49 12.21 7.62 -2.71
C ALA A 49 13.47 8.19 -3.39
N VAL A 50 14.62 8.07 -2.74
CA VAL A 50 15.89 8.67 -3.21
C VAL A 50 16.45 7.94 -4.43
N TYR A 51 16.22 6.63 -4.52
CA TYR A 51 16.83 5.75 -5.53
C TYR A 51 15.83 5.14 -6.52
N THR A 52 14.54 5.38 -6.30
CA THR A 52 13.47 4.86 -7.15
C THR A 52 12.51 5.99 -7.51
N SER A 53 11.82 5.88 -8.64
CA SER A 53 10.77 6.81 -9.02
C SER A 53 9.45 6.53 -8.30
N ASP A 54 9.53 6.09 -7.04
CA ASP A 54 8.40 5.72 -6.18
C ASP A 54 8.33 6.63 -4.94
N TYR A 55 7.39 6.35 -4.03
CA TYR A 55 7.26 7.06 -2.76
C TYR A 55 7.29 6.11 -1.57
N ILE A 56 7.57 6.67 -0.39
CA ILE A 56 7.61 5.98 0.89
C ILE A 56 6.67 6.71 1.85
N CYS A 57 5.82 5.96 2.55
CA CYS A 57 5.02 6.52 3.63
C CYS A 57 5.78 6.45 4.95
N GLN A 58 5.99 7.59 5.59
CA GLN A 58 6.39 7.65 7.00
C GLN A 58 5.13 7.57 7.86
N CYS A 59 4.96 6.44 8.55
CA CYS A 59 3.77 6.21 9.37
C CYS A 59 3.87 6.88 10.75
N PRO A 60 2.78 7.47 11.24
CA PRO A 60 2.72 7.95 12.61
C PRO A 60 2.68 6.79 13.60
N THR A 61 2.97 7.08 14.87
CA THR A 61 2.89 6.11 15.97
C THR A 61 1.51 5.44 16.00
N GLY A 62 1.50 4.11 16.11
CA GLY A 62 0.25 3.33 16.09
C GLY A 62 -0.16 2.81 14.71
N PHE A 63 0.58 3.16 13.66
CA PHE A 63 0.31 2.69 12.29
C PHE A 63 1.54 2.07 11.64
N SER A 64 1.30 1.10 10.76
CA SER A 64 2.34 0.42 10.00
C SER A 64 1.83 -0.04 8.62
N GLY A 65 2.69 -0.71 7.85
CA GLY A 65 2.40 -1.10 6.47
C GLY A 65 3.03 -0.16 5.45
N THR A 66 3.00 -0.55 4.17
CA THR A 66 3.62 0.22 3.07
C THR A 66 2.95 1.57 2.88
N HIS A 67 1.65 1.63 3.17
CA HIS A 67 0.79 2.80 3.02
C HIS A 67 0.22 3.26 4.37
N CYS A 68 0.76 2.80 5.50
CA CYS A 68 0.23 3.08 6.84
C CYS A 68 -1.22 2.59 7.06
N GLU A 69 -1.61 1.53 6.36
CA GLU A 69 -2.94 0.95 6.33
C GLU A 69 -3.26 0.04 7.54
N ILE A 70 -2.26 -0.29 8.36
CA ILE A 70 -2.38 -1.21 9.50
C ILE A 70 -2.43 -0.38 10.78
N ASN A 71 -3.45 -0.60 11.62
CA ASN A 71 -3.59 0.07 12.92
C ASN A 71 -3.13 -0.87 14.05
N THR A 72 -1.93 -0.65 14.58
CA THR A 72 -1.35 -1.52 15.61
C THR A 72 -2.02 -1.39 16.98
N ASN A 73 -2.80 -0.30 17.16
CA ASN A 73 -3.53 -0.03 18.39
C ASN A 73 -4.96 -0.60 18.36
N GLU A 74 -5.46 -1.00 17.19
CA GLU A 74 -6.79 -1.60 17.05
C GLU A 74 -6.76 -3.04 17.57
N LYS A 75 -7.38 -3.24 18.73
CA LYS A 75 -7.44 -4.54 19.42
C LYS A 75 -8.68 -5.35 19.09
N CYS A 76 -9.79 -4.68 18.81
CA CYS A 76 -11.09 -5.31 18.58
C CYS A 76 -11.67 -4.87 17.25
N ALA A 77 -12.35 -5.78 16.54
CA ALA A 77 -13.19 -5.41 15.40
C ALA A 77 -14.51 -4.79 15.88
N VAL A 78 -14.97 -3.75 15.20
CA VAL A 78 -16.28 -3.13 15.43
C VAL A 78 -17.30 -3.68 14.42
N GLY A 79 -18.52 -4.00 14.89
CA GLY A 79 -19.58 -4.54 14.05
C GLY A 79 -19.16 -5.88 13.42
N ARG A 80 -19.27 -5.98 12.09
CA ARG A 80 -18.81 -7.14 11.30
C ARG A 80 -17.31 -7.11 10.99
N GLY A 81 -16.60 -6.04 11.34
CA GLY A 81 -15.15 -5.96 11.12
C GLY A 81 -14.70 -5.78 9.66
N GLU A 82 -15.56 -5.29 8.76
CA GLU A 82 -15.20 -4.94 7.37
C GLU A 82 -14.06 -3.90 7.33
N GLY A 83 -14.14 -2.92 8.23
CA GLY A 83 -13.13 -1.88 8.39
C GLY A 83 -11.95 -2.25 9.30
N TYR A 84 -11.91 -3.46 9.86
CA TYR A 84 -10.87 -3.84 10.82
C TYR A 84 -9.49 -3.84 10.15
N ARG A 85 -8.53 -3.12 10.73
CA ARG A 85 -7.15 -3.00 10.24
C ARG A 85 -6.11 -3.32 11.32
N GLY A 86 -6.52 -3.97 12.40
CA GLY A 86 -5.64 -4.47 13.46
C GLY A 86 -4.72 -5.61 13.04
N THR A 87 -3.93 -6.09 14.01
CA THR A 87 -2.84 -7.06 13.81
C THR A 87 -3.17 -8.48 14.30
N TRP A 88 -4.43 -8.76 14.64
CA TRP A 88 -4.83 -10.09 15.09
C TRP A 88 -4.63 -11.12 13.98
N SER A 89 -3.91 -12.22 14.25
CA SER A 89 -3.49 -13.23 13.26
C SER A 89 -3.83 -14.67 13.66
N ILE A 90 -4.75 -14.84 14.62
CA ILE A 90 -5.13 -16.15 15.16
C ILE A 90 -6.64 -16.35 14.99
N SER A 91 -7.03 -17.50 14.45
CA SER A 91 -8.44 -17.89 14.32
C SER A 91 -9.06 -18.29 15.67
N HIS A 92 -10.39 -18.41 15.72
CA HIS A 92 -11.12 -18.84 16.92
C HIS A 92 -10.69 -20.22 17.46
N SER A 93 -10.12 -21.07 16.60
CA SER A 93 -9.63 -22.39 16.98
C SER A 93 -8.17 -22.39 17.45
N GLY A 94 -7.53 -21.21 17.53
CA GLY A 94 -6.11 -21.07 17.83
C GLY A 94 -5.17 -21.32 16.63
N ALA A 95 -5.70 -21.60 15.43
CA ALA A 95 -4.85 -21.79 14.25
C ALA A 95 -4.33 -20.44 13.75
N GLU A 96 -3.03 -20.40 13.45
CA GLU A 96 -2.38 -19.21 12.88
C GLU A 96 -2.85 -18.97 11.44
N CYS A 97 -3.12 -17.71 11.14
CA CYS A 97 -3.55 -17.28 9.82
C CYS A 97 -2.40 -17.37 8.79
N ILE A 98 -2.76 -17.70 7.56
CA ILE A 98 -1.86 -17.68 6.40
C ILE A 98 -1.75 -16.26 5.85
N ASN A 99 -0.54 -15.89 5.44
CA ASN A 99 -0.28 -14.60 4.80
C ASN A 99 -1.10 -14.45 3.50
N TRP A 100 -1.81 -13.33 3.34
CA TRP A 100 -2.67 -13.09 2.17
C TRP A 100 -1.92 -13.03 0.83
N ASN A 101 -0.60 -12.82 0.86
CA ASN A 101 0.29 -12.86 -0.29
C ASN A 101 0.94 -14.24 -0.52
N SER A 102 0.63 -15.24 0.30
CA SER A 102 1.18 -16.59 0.15
C SER A 102 0.82 -17.22 -1.19
N THR A 103 1.78 -17.88 -1.82
CA THR A 103 1.58 -18.63 -3.07
C THR A 103 0.61 -19.80 -2.89
N THR A 104 0.48 -20.34 -1.68
CA THR A 104 -0.49 -21.40 -1.35
C THR A 104 -1.94 -20.93 -1.57
N LEU A 105 -2.22 -19.63 -1.46
CA LEU A 105 -3.54 -19.06 -1.69
C LEU A 105 -3.85 -18.80 -3.17
N ARG A 106 -3.00 -19.22 -4.10
CA ARG A 106 -3.21 -19.02 -5.54
C ARG A 106 -4.56 -19.61 -5.97
N GLY A 107 -5.35 -18.81 -6.69
CA GLY A 107 -6.70 -19.18 -7.12
C GLY A 107 -7.81 -18.93 -6.10
N ARG A 108 -7.50 -18.50 -4.87
CA ARG A 108 -8.51 -18.03 -3.91
C ARG A 108 -8.98 -16.62 -4.25
N ARG A 109 -10.26 -16.34 -3.95
CA ARG A 109 -10.92 -15.08 -4.29
C ARG A 109 -10.34 -13.87 -3.55
N PHE A 110 -10.08 -13.99 -2.25
CA PHE A 110 -9.61 -12.90 -1.40
C PHE A 110 -8.14 -13.10 -1.04
N THR A 111 -7.24 -12.43 -1.75
CA THR A 111 -5.80 -12.50 -1.52
C THR A 111 -5.16 -11.14 -1.76
N ALA A 112 -3.89 -10.97 -1.42
CA ALA A 112 -3.13 -9.77 -1.72
C ALA A 112 -2.92 -9.55 -3.24
N ARG A 113 -3.29 -10.52 -4.09
CA ARG A 113 -3.22 -10.41 -5.56
C ARG A 113 -4.43 -9.73 -6.19
N LYS A 114 -5.48 -9.44 -5.41
CA LYS A 114 -6.66 -8.70 -5.91
C LYS A 114 -6.27 -7.26 -6.26
N THR A 115 -6.90 -6.68 -7.28
CA THR A 115 -6.63 -5.30 -7.73
C THR A 115 -6.97 -4.26 -6.67
N ASP A 116 -8.00 -4.53 -5.88
CA ASP A 116 -8.54 -3.77 -4.75
C ASP A 116 -8.08 -4.34 -3.39
N ALA A 117 -7.02 -5.16 -3.37
CA ALA A 117 -6.54 -5.83 -2.15
C ALA A 117 -6.20 -4.82 -1.04
N SER A 118 -5.56 -3.70 -1.39
CA SER A 118 -5.21 -2.64 -0.42
C SER A 118 -6.44 -2.03 0.24
N SER A 119 -7.50 -1.70 -0.51
CA SER A 119 -8.75 -1.19 0.07
C SER A 119 -9.44 -2.20 0.98
N LEU A 120 -9.29 -3.50 0.71
CA LEU A 120 -9.80 -4.59 1.54
C LEU A 120 -8.90 -4.94 2.73
N GLY A 121 -7.75 -4.28 2.87
CA GLY A 121 -6.77 -4.57 3.92
C GLY A 121 -6.05 -5.91 3.73
N LEU A 122 -5.99 -6.44 2.50
CA LEU A 122 -5.30 -7.66 2.14
C LEU A 122 -3.90 -7.30 1.62
N GLY A 123 -2.85 -7.75 2.32
CA GLY A 123 -1.47 -7.38 2.00
C GLY A 123 -0.46 -8.47 2.34
N ASN A 124 0.82 -8.11 2.41
CA ASN A 124 1.88 -9.02 2.80
C ASN A 124 1.94 -9.20 4.32
N HIS A 125 0.87 -9.73 4.89
CA HIS A 125 0.71 -10.04 6.31
C HIS A 125 -0.37 -11.12 6.46
N ASN A 126 -0.54 -11.66 7.66
CA ASN A 126 -1.54 -12.69 7.97
C ASN A 126 -2.67 -12.22 8.90
N PHE A 127 -2.87 -10.91 9.04
CA PHE A 127 -3.92 -10.38 9.91
C PHE A 127 -5.34 -10.68 9.42
N CYS A 128 -6.27 -10.97 10.32
CA CYS A 128 -7.67 -11.25 10.03
C CYS A 128 -8.34 -10.07 9.31
N ARG A 129 -9.18 -10.36 8.32
CA ARG A 129 -9.92 -9.35 7.54
C ARG A 129 -11.31 -9.87 7.20
N ASN A 130 -12.22 -8.97 6.83
CA ASN A 130 -13.55 -9.33 6.37
C ASN A 130 -13.86 -8.71 4.99
N PRO A 131 -13.25 -9.22 3.90
CA PRO A 131 -13.37 -8.62 2.58
C PRO A 131 -14.68 -9.00 1.84
N ASP A 132 -15.49 -9.90 2.39
CA ASP A 132 -16.72 -10.45 1.80
C ASP A 132 -17.98 -10.14 2.59
N ASN A 133 -17.89 -9.29 3.62
CA ASN A 133 -19.01 -8.93 4.49
C ASN A 133 -19.63 -10.15 5.19
N ASP A 134 -18.79 -11.09 5.62
CA ASP A 134 -19.16 -12.14 6.56
C ASP A 134 -19.56 -11.51 7.92
N SER A 135 -20.09 -12.33 8.81
CA SER A 135 -20.43 -12.01 10.20
C SER A 135 -19.27 -11.45 11.04
N THR A 136 -18.02 -11.89 10.79
CA THR A 136 -16.83 -11.50 11.54
C THR A 136 -15.57 -11.63 10.68
N PRO A 137 -14.46 -10.93 10.97
CA PRO A 137 -13.20 -11.16 10.27
C PRO A 137 -12.73 -12.61 10.36
N TRP A 138 -12.06 -13.05 9.31
CA TRP A 138 -11.59 -14.41 9.13
C TRP A 138 -10.21 -14.40 8.46
N CYS A 139 -9.62 -15.59 8.36
CA CYS A 139 -8.40 -15.80 7.60
C CYS A 139 -8.33 -17.23 7.04
N PHE A 140 -7.40 -17.45 6.11
CA PHE A 140 -7.05 -18.80 5.68
C PHE A 140 -6.14 -19.47 6.72
N VAL A 141 -6.29 -20.77 6.89
CA VAL A 141 -5.46 -21.60 7.78
C VAL A 141 -5.08 -22.90 7.10
N TYR A 142 -4.04 -23.57 7.59
CA TYR A 142 -3.77 -24.97 7.23
C TYR A 142 -4.69 -25.89 8.04
N LYS A 143 -5.29 -26.90 7.39
CA LYS A 143 -6.10 -27.94 8.02
C LYS A 143 -5.37 -29.27 7.94
N GLY A 144 -4.84 -29.74 9.07
CA GLY A 144 -4.09 -31.00 9.11
C GLY A 144 -2.71 -30.85 8.46
N THR A 145 -2.44 -31.58 7.37
CA THR A 145 -1.23 -31.40 6.57
C THR A 145 -1.30 -30.10 5.75
N GLN A 146 -0.15 -29.52 5.39
CA GLN A 146 -0.06 -28.21 4.71
C GLN A 146 -0.73 -28.15 3.31
N ASP A 147 -1.29 -29.25 2.81
CA ASP A 147 -1.94 -29.36 1.49
C ASP A 147 -3.45 -29.10 1.51
N HIS A 148 -4.05 -28.95 2.70
CA HIS A 148 -5.47 -28.62 2.83
C HIS A 148 -5.66 -27.27 3.49
N LEU A 149 -6.27 -26.35 2.73
CA LEU A 149 -6.58 -25.00 3.19
C LEU A 149 -8.00 -24.91 3.73
N GLY A 150 -8.13 -24.30 4.90
CA GLY A 150 -9.39 -23.91 5.51
C GLY A 150 -9.58 -22.39 5.51
N VAL A 151 -10.83 -21.98 5.69
CA VAL A 151 -11.20 -20.64 6.16
C VAL A 151 -11.71 -20.81 7.57
N LEU A 152 -11.19 -20.04 8.52
CA LEU A 152 -11.69 -20.00 9.88
C LEU A 152 -11.94 -18.56 10.30
N LEU A 153 -13.04 -18.38 11.02
CA LEU A 153 -13.39 -17.12 11.66
C LEU A 153 -12.33 -16.75 12.70
N CYS A 154 -12.03 -15.47 12.83
CA CYS A 154 -11.28 -14.95 13.95
C CYS A 154 -12.28 -14.49 15.00
N SER A 155 -12.20 -15.07 16.19
CA SER A 155 -12.89 -14.58 17.38
C SER A 155 -11.83 -14.36 18.47
N GLN A 156 -12.13 -13.50 19.44
CA GLN A 156 -11.20 -13.06 20.50
C GLN A 156 -10.11 -12.06 20.09
N MET A 157 -10.47 -11.05 19.30
CA MET A 157 -9.60 -9.90 19.08
C MET A 157 -9.65 -9.02 20.34
N SER A 158 -8.68 -9.18 21.25
CA SER A 158 -8.53 -8.41 22.51
C SER A 158 -7.09 -7.94 22.71
#